data_AF-A0A9D2MZD6-F1
#
_entry.id   AF-A0A9D2MZD6-F1
#
_cell.length_a   1.000
_cell.length_b   1.000
_cell.length_c   1.000
_cell.angle_alpha   90.00
_cell.angle_beta   90.00
_cell.angle_gamma   90.00
#
_symmetry.space_group_name_H-M   'P 1'
#
loop_
_entity.id
_entity.type
_entity.pdbx_description
1 polymer ?
#
loop_
_entity_poly.entity_id
_entity_poly.type
_entity_poly.pdbx_seq_one_letter_code
_entity_poly.pdbx_strand_id
1 'polypeptide(L)'
;MDFITQVTHQLQKMTEKEKDSWILSQAKLTAEGGQEDFLLSLTGSKKVMGMPSEQEIAGFCQKVASGEIYLEYMARYCEFDSEGHYMDDWEVWYEDPFGAGEFLNRVFIGCHELLLLDDCQMAADILERVLNLKFSVEEGEESEDGPEEEFLSMEDADGEDLFSKKLADVAGDWLRAQARLLKGQPVKKTAGRLLEILEHPVCRKVKPRILLEEDVTQQIFRDMRDMLERGMDELKAQLKELNKKQDGHLGRRDYTNLKKTYQIQKTLDRKQEILSDINIKCLQRDSGTKGEGAQAAASASKLEISWKKIRELAKWLSYERYIDDQPEQEEIRDICEELLQSDQLTDESWKIRREVLNDIISNAYYYEYGCDDCMEKLSEKLCANKSERLELADMMERSGHYREKAARLYHQCGRDDKYVSYLEENLGKRSKEYAALITYYQENGIREEACRVARLGLEKCREDLTDCFICLLLNAKETDDQEQFQKLYASAKRRKHADILRINAAINPQNSPNHLQNTKSHLK
;
A
#
# COMPACT_ATOMS: atom_id res chain seq x y z
N MET A 1 -3.78 35.05 -11.43
CA MET A 1 -3.21 35.05 -12.79
C MET A 1 -2.24 33.89 -12.86
N ASP A 2 -2.42 33.02 -13.84
CA ASP A 2 -1.48 31.93 -14.13
C ASP A 2 -0.04 32.45 -14.32
N PHE A 3 0.96 31.64 -13.97
CA PHE A 3 2.38 32.03 -14.00
C PHE A 3 2.84 32.38 -15.41
N ILE A 4 2.45 31.59 -16.42
CA ILE A 4 2.78 31.84 -17.83
C ILE A 4 2.16 33.17 -18.29
N THR A 5 0.96 33.50 -17.82
CA THR A 5 0.34 34.81 -18.08
C THR A 5 1.17 35.98 -17.53
N GLN A 6 1.73 35.83 -16.32
CA GLN A 6 2.58 36.87 -15.71
C GLN A 6 3.90 37.03 -16.47
N VAL A 7 4.54 35.91 -16.85
CA VAL A 7 5.76 35.90 -17.68
C VAL A 7 5.49 36.58 -19.03
N THR A 8 4.38 36.23 -19.69
CA THR A 8 3.99 36.82 -20.98
C THR A 8 3.83 38.34 -20.88
N HIS A 9 3.15 38.83 -19.84
CA HIS A 9 2.97 40.26 -19.62
C HIS A 9 4.31 40.97 -19.36
N GLN A 10 5.25 40.34 -18.65
CA GLN A 10 6.58 40.90 -18.45
C GLN A 10 7.39 40.93 -19.75
N LEU A 11 7.37 39.85 -20.54
CA LEU A 11 8.03 39.78 -21.84
C LEU A 11 7.49 40.81 -22.84
N GLN A 12 6.21 41.18 -22.75
CA GLN A 12 5.60 42.23 -23.57
C GLN A 12 6.09 43.64 -23.20
N LYS A 13 6.57 43.86 -21.97
CA LYS A 13 7.12 45.15 -21.52
C LYS A 13 8.60 45.32 -21.87
N MET A 14 9.30 44.23 -22.14
CA MET A 14 10.72 44.25 -22.47
C MET A 14 10.97 44.63 -23.92
N THR A 15 11.94 45.50 -24.14
CA THR A 15 12.53 45.80 -25.45
C THR A 15 13.32 44.60 -25.98
N GLU A 16 13.60 44.56 -27.28
CA GLU A 16 14.44 43.51 -27.89
C GLU A 16 15.80 43.39 -27.21
N LYS A 17 16.47 44.52 -26.94
CA LYS A 17 17.77 44.54 -26.26
C LYS A 17 17.70 43.98 -24.84
N GLU A 18 16.61 44.22 -24.11
CA GLU A 18 16.41 43.65 -22.78
C GLU A 18 16.17 42.14 -22.85
N LYS A 19 15.44 41.66 -23.88
CA LYS A 19 15.25 40.23 -24.13
C LYS A 19 16.58 39.55 -24.46
N ASP A 20 17.37 40.11 -25.37
CA ASP A 20 18.70 39.59 -25.72
C ASP A 20 19.62 39.53 -24.50
N SER A 21 19.66 40.61 -23.71
CA SER A 21 20.46 40.66 -22.49
C SER A 21 20.01 39.61 -21.45
N TRP A 22 18.71 39.36 -21.35
CA TRP A 22 18.17 38.34 -20.46
C TRP A 22 18.52 36.92 -20.95
N ILE A 23 18.33 36.62 -22.23
CA ILE A 23 18.69 35.33 -22.85
C ILE A 23 20.18 35.05 -22.66
N LEU A 24 21.05 36.03 -22.93
CA LEU A 24 22.50 35.90 -22.72
C LEU A 24 22.87 35.70 -21.25
N SER A 25 22.08 36.25 -20.32
CA SER A 25 22.28 36.01 -18.88
C SER A 25 21.88 34.58 -18.51
N GLN A 26 20.80 34.05 -19.08
CA GLN A 26 20.44 32.64 -18.90
C GLN A 26 21.51 31.71 -19.49
N ALA A 27 22.02 32.00 -20.69
CA ALA A 27 23.07 31.22 -21.33
C ALA A 27 24.35 31.11 -20.48
N LYS A 28 24.71 32.18 -19.74
CA LYS A 28 25.87 32.19 -18.83
C LYS A 28 25.65 31.37 -17.56
N LEU A 29 24.40 31.16 -17.17
CA LEU A 29 24.03 30.36 -15.99
C LEU A 29 23.87 28.87 -16.33
N THR A 30 23.75 28.52 -17.62
CA THR A 30 23.67 27.14 -18.08
C THR A 30 25.01 26.42 -17.86
N ALA A 31 24.94 25.26 -17.19
CA ALA A 31 26.10 24.39 -16.96
C ALA A 31 26.73 23.95 -18.29
N GLU A 32 28.05 23.69 -18.29
CA GLU A 32 28.81 23.37 -19.52
C GLU A 32 28.17 22.25 -20.34
N GLY A 33 27.69 21.18 -19.70
CA GLY A 33 27.03 20.05 -20.37
C GLY A 33 25.68 20.38 -21.06
N GLY A 34 25.08 21.54 -20.80
CA GLY A 34 23.79 21.95 -21.39
C GLY A 34 23.89 23.13 -22.37
N GLN A 35 25.09 23.66 -22.62
CA GLN A 35 25.27 24.87 -23.45
C GLN A 35 24.98 24.62 -24.93
N GLU A 36 25.32 23.44 -25.46
CA GLU A 36 24.99 23.06 -26.84
C GLU A 36 23.47 22.95 -27.02
N ASP A 37 22.80 22.28 -26.09
CA ASP A 37 21.33 22.16 -26.08
C ASP A 37 20.64 23.51 -25.97
N PHE A 38 21.17 24.42 -25.14
CA PHE A 38 20.67 25.79 -25.06
C PHE A 38 20.76 26.49 -26.42
N LEU A 39 21.89 26.35 -27.12
CA LEU A 39 22.07 26.94 -28.45
C LEU A 39 21.10 26.32 -29.47
N LEU A 40 20.92 25.00 -29.48
CA LEU A 40 19.97 24.30 -30.36
C LEU A 40 18.51 24.65 -30.04
N SER A 41 18.21 25.03 -28.79
CA SER A 41 16.88 25.51 -28.42
C SER A 41 16.57 26.89 -29.00
N LEU A 42 17.57 27.76 -29.12
CA LEU A 42 17.40 29.08 -29.74
C LEU A 42 17.11 28.99 -31.24
N THR A 43 17.65 27.98 -31.93
CA THR A 43 17.36 27.75 -33.35
C THR A 43 16.04 27.00 -33.57
N GLY A 44 15.40 26.52 -32.50
CA GLY A 44 14.24 25.64 -32.56
C GLY A 44 14.57 24.22 -33.04
N SER A 45 15.85 23.89 -33.22
CA SER A 45 16.32 22.56 -33.61
C SER A 45 16.11 21.53 -32.50
N LYS A 46 16.06 21.98 -31.25
CA LYS A 46 15.81 21.15 -30.08
C LYS A 46 14.82 21.84 -29.14
N LYS A 47 13.63 21.29 -28.94
CA LYS A 47 12.59 21.92 -28.11
C LYS A 47 12.86 21.76 -26.61
N VAL A 48 13.48 20.64 -26.23
CA VAL A 48 13.71 20.26 -24.84
C VAL A 48 15.21 20.05 -24.61
N MET A 49 15.77 20.78 -23.66
CA MET A 49 17.18 20.62 -23.27
C MET A 49 17.38 19.31 -22.49
N GLY A 50 18.52 18.66 -22.63
CA GLY A 50 18.88 17.41 -21.96
C GLY A 50 18.28 16.14 -22.59
N MET A 51 17.20 16.27 -23.36
CA MET A 51 16.59 15.14 -24.09
C MET A 51 17.49 14.69 -25.25
N PRO A 52 17.81 13.40 -25.41
CA PRO A 52 18.51 12.94 -26.60
C PRO A 52 17.76 13.29 -27.90
N SER A 53 18.50 13.58 -28.97
CA SER A 53 17.91 13.87 -30.28
C SER A 53 17.22 12.63 -30.86
N GLU A 54 16.31 12.81 -31.82
CA GLU A 54 15.63 11.69 -32.48
C GLU A 54 16.60 10.69 -33.12
N GLN A 55 17.74 11.18 -33.65
CA GLN A 55 18.77 10.31 -34.25
C GLN A 55 19.49 9.48 -33.18
N GLU A 56 19.80 10.07 -32.04
CA GLU A 56 20.40 9.35 -30.90
C GLU A 56 19.43 8.32 -30.34
N ILE A 57 18.15 8.66 -30.18
CA ILE A 57 17.10 7.73 -29.73
C ILE A 57 16.95 6.58 -30.73
N ALA A 58 16.86 6.87 -32.03
CA ALA A 58 16.73 5.84 -33.05
C ALA A 58 17.96 4.91 -33.09
N GLY A 59 19.17 5.47 -32.99
CA GLY A 59 20.41 4.71 -32.91
C GLY A 59 20.48 3.83 -31.66
N PHE A 60 20.05 4.36 -30.51
CA PHE A 60 19.93 3.60 -29.27
C PHE A 60 18.96 2.42 -29.42
N CYS A 61 17.74 2.66 -29.91
CA CYS A 61 16.76 1.60 -30.12
C CYS A 61 17.28 0.51 -31.08
N GLN A 62 18.02 0.89 -32.11
CA GLN A 62 18.61 -0.07 -33.05
C GLN A 62 19.67 -0.95 -32.36
N LYS A 63 20.51 -0.36 -31.51
CA LYS A 63 21.55 -1.09 -30.77
C LYS A 63 20.97 -2.05 -29.73
N VAL A 64 19.89 -1.64 -29.05
CA VAL A 64 19.14 -2.55 -28.16
C VAL A 64 18.56 -3.71 -28.99
N ALA A 65 17.93 -3.42 -30.12
CA ALA A 65 17.33 -4.45 -30.98
C ALA A 65 18.35 -5.41 -31.62
N SER A 66 19.61 -4.98 -31.82
CA SER A 66 20.68 -5.83 -32.33
C SER A 66 21.44 -6.60 -31.24
N GLY A 67 21.15 -6.35 -29.96
CA GLY A 67 21.90 -6.91 -28.82
C GLY A 67 23.25 -6.24 -28.58
N GLU A 68 23.53 -5.10 -29.22
CA GLU A 68 24.75 -4.31 -28.92
C GLU A 68 24.64 -3.59 -27.56
N ILE A 69 23.42 -3.30 -27.12
CA ILE A 69 23.11 -2.83 -25.77
C ILE A 69 22.28 -3.92 -25.10
N TYR A 70 22.82 -4.48 -24.03
CA TYR A 70 22.27 -5.58 -23.27
C TYR A 70 22.40 -5.31 -21.76
N LEU A 71 21.73 -6.12 -20.95
CA LEU A 71 21.90 -6.14 -19.49
C LEU A 71 22.70 -7.38 -19.10
N GLU A 72 23.56 -7.26 -18.10
CA GLU A 72 24.35 -8.38 -17.59
C GLU A 72 23.63 -9.03 -16.43
N TYR A 73 23.34 -10.33 -16.55
CA TYR A 73 22.77 -11.15 -15.50
C TYR A 73 23.87 -11.59 -14.54
N MET A 74 23.63 -11.34 -13.26
CA MET A 74 24.53 -11.72 -12.19
C MET A 74 23.77 -12.59 -11.20
N ALA A 75 24.31 -13.77 -10.93
CA ALA A 75 23.80 -14.67 -9.90
C ALA A 75 24.93 -15.09 -8.97
N ARG A 76 24.61 -15.16 -7.67
CA ARG A 76 25.53 -15.67 -6.66
C ARG A 76 24.78 -16.54 -5.65
N TYR A 77 25.32 -17.71 -5.36
CA TYR A 77 24.74 -18.57 -4.35
C TYR A 77 25.03 -18.02 -2.95
N CYS A 78 23.97 -17.85 -2.15
CA CYS A 78 24.05 -17.31 -0.79
C CYS A 78 23.43 -18.28 0.21
N GLU A 79 24.27 -18.93 1.02
CA GLU A 79 23.81 -19.77 2.14
C GLU A 79 23.18 -18.91 3.25
N PHE A 80 23.70 -17.70 3.47
CA PHE A 80 23.19 -16.73 4.43
C PHE A 80 23.01 -15.37 3.76
N ASP A 81 21.91 -14.68 4.08
CA ASP A 81 21.66 -13.31 3.63
C ASP A 81 22.60 -12.30 4.32
N SER A 82 22.52 -11.02 3.91
CA SER A 82 23.33 -9.94 4.48
C SER A 82 23.07 -9.67 5.97
N GLU A 83 21.97 -10.17 6.52
CA GLU A 83 21.60 -10.08 7.95
C GLU A 83 22.02 -11.34 8.74
N GLY A 84 22.54 -12.36 8.06
CA GLY A 84 23.00 -13.62 8.64
C GLY A 84 21.89 -14.66 8.81
N HIS A 85 20.73 -14.47 8.20
CA HIS A 85 19.69 -15.51 8.16
C HIS A 85 20.04 -16.55 7.10
N TYR A 86 19.80 -17.82 7.44
CA TYR A 86 19.96 -18.91 6.48
C TYR A 86 18.94 -18.77 5.35
N MET A 87 19.42 -18.65 4.11
CA MET A 87 18.61 -18.43 2.90
C MET A 87 18.64 -19.67 1.99
N ASP A 88 19.82 -20.23 1.74
CA ASP A 88 20.04 -21.40 0.84
C ASP A 88 19.40 -21.19 -0.54
N ASP A 89 19.64 -20.01 -1.11
CA ASP A 89 19.06 -19.60 -2.39
C ASP A 89 20.04 -18.71 -3.18
N TRP A 90 19.68 -18.41 -4.42
CA TRP A 90 20.44 -17.51 -5.29
C TRP A 90 20.04 -16.06 -5.06
N GLU A 91 21.03 -15.18 -4.98
CA GLU A 91 20.84 -13.74 -5.13
C GLU A 91 21.08 -13.39 -6.60
N VAL A 92 20.10 -12.74 -7.22
CA VAL A 92 20.11 -12.40 -8.65
C VAL A 92 19.92 -10.89 -8.80
N TRP A 93 20.73 -10.27 -9.66
CA TRP A 93 20.59 -8.87 -10.04
C TRP A 93 21.05 -8.65 -11.49
N TYR A 94 20.75 -7.46 -12.02
CA TYR A 94 21.11 -7.08 -13.38
C TYR A 94 21.98 -5.82 -13.38
N GLU A 95 23.06 -5.85 -14.16
CA GLU A 95 23.94 -4.71 -14.37
C GLU A 95 23.66 -4.04 -15.73
N ASP A 96 23.79 -2.71 -15.76
CA ASP A 96 23.61 -1.86 -16.95
C ASP A 96 24.96 -1.28 -17.41
N PRO A 97 25.80 -2.07 -18.09
CA PRO A 97 27.15 -1.64 -18.49
C PRO A 97 27.14 -0.49 -19.50
N PHE A 98 26.02 -0.25 -20.18
CA PHE A 98 25.89 0.77 -21.23
C PHE A 98 25.18 2.05 -20.78
N GLY A 99 24.69 2.11 -19.54
CA GLY A 99 23.91 3.25 -19.04
C GLY A 99 22.58 3.44 -19.78
N ALA A 100 21.96 2.34 -20.22
CA ALA A 100 20.66 2.32 -20.86
C ALA A 100 19.57 2.96 -20.00
N GLY A 101 19.57 2.70 -18.68
CA GLY A 101 18.63 3.28 -17.73
C GLY A 101 18.75 4.80 -17.68
N GLU A 102 19.97 5.34 -17.57
CA GLU A 102 20.20 6.80 -17.56
C GLU A 102 19.78 7.45 -18.88
N PHE A 103 20.09 6.83 -20.02
CA PHE A 103 19.68 7.32 -21.33
C PHE A 103 18.14 7.39 -21.44
N LEU A 104 17.46 6.31 -21.08
CA LEU A 104 16.00 6.24 -21.13
C LEU A 104 15.33 7.22 -20.16
N ASN A 105 15.89 7.43 -18.97
CA ASN A 105 15.39 8.43 -18.02
C ASN A 105 15.40 9.84 -18.64
N ARG A 106 16.46 10.22 -19.35
CA ARG A 106 16.51 11.51 -20.07
C ARG A 106 15.47 11.60 -21.18
N VAL A 107 15.21 10.49 -21.88
CA VAL A 107 14.12 10.41 -22.87
C VAL A 107 12.75 10.57 -22.21
N PHE A 108 12.51 9.90 -21.09
CA PHE A 108 11.22 9.94 -20.37
C PHE A 108 10.92 11.31 -19.76
N ILE A 109 11.95 12.00 -19.25
CA ILE A 109 11.83 13.39 -18.80
C ILE A 109 11.53 14.29 -20.01
N GLY A 110 12.28 14.13 -21.09
CA GLY A 110 12.09 14.90 -22.31
C GLY A 110 10.70 14.76 -22.92
N CYS A 111 10.15 13.54 -22.99
CA CYS A 111 8.79 13.30 -23.49
C CYS A 111 7.71 13.93 -22.61
N HIS A 112 7.91 13.97 -21.29
CA HIS A 112 7.00 14.68 -20.39
C HIS A 112 7.03 16.19 -20.65
N GLU A 113 8.21 16.76 -20.83
CA GLU A 113 8.35 18.19 -21.16
C GLU A 113 7.79 18.53 -22.54
N LEU A 114 7.92 17.63 -23.54
CA LEU A 114 7.25 17.78 -24.83
C LEU A 114 5.72 17.85 -24.68
N LEU A 115 5.12 17.09 -23.76
CA LEU A 115 3.68 17.19 -23.47
C LEU A 115 3.28 18.52 -22.85
N LEU A 116 4.13 19.09 -21.98
CA LEU A 116 3.91 20.43 -21.42
C LEU A 116 4.00 21.52 -22.50
N LEU A 117 4.77 21.27 -23.56
CA LEU A 117 4.90 22.12 -24.74
C LEU A 117 3.86 21.83 -25.84
N ASP A 118 2.87 20.99 -25.57
CA ASP A 118 1.85 20.50 -26.50
C ASP A 118 2.38 19.77 -27.75
N ASP A 119 3.64 19.33 -27.75
CA ASP A 119 4.22 18.51 -28.83
C ASP A 119 3.91 17.02 -28.63
N CYS A 120 2.62 16.70 -28.68
CA CYS A 120 2.11 15.37 -28.40
C CYS A 120 2.56 14.34 -29.44
N GLN A 121 2.79 14.76 -30.69
CA GLN A 121 3.16 13.84 -31.77
C GLN A 121 4.55 13.26 -31.54
N MET A 122 5.53 14.15 -31.28
CA MET A 122 6.91 13.73 -31.03
C MET A 122 7.00 12.88 -29.75
N ALA A 123 6.31 13.28 -28.68
CA ALA A 123 6.26 12.50 -27.44
C ALA A 123 5.66 11.11 -27.67
N ALA A 124 4.52 11.03 -28.37
CA ALA A 124 3.86 9.76 -28.64
C ALA A 124 4.73 8.82 -29.50
N ASP A 125 5.36 9.33 -30.56
CA ASP A 125 6.19 8.52 -31.48
C ASP A 125 7.44 7.98 -30.79
N ILE A 126 8.06 8.78 -29.92
CA ILE A 126 9.24 8.37 -29.16
C ILE A 126 8.83 7.34 -28.10
N LEU A 127 7.80 7.62 -27.29
CA LEU A 127 7.33 6.72 -26.25
C LEU A 127 6.87 5.37 -26.83
N GLU A 128 6.16 5.38 -27.96
CA GLU A 128 5.79 4.16 -28.69
C GLU A 128 7.01 3.30 -28.99
N ARG A 129 8.11 3.92 -29.41
CA ARG A 129 9.32 3.20 -29.81
C ARG A 129 10.08 2.66 -28.60
N VAL A 130 10.28 3.48 -27.57
CA VAL A 130 11.12 3.10 -26.41
C VAL A 130 10.40 2.15 -25.46
N LEU A 131 9.07 2.29 -25.28
CA LEU A 131 8.31 1.43 -24.37
C LEU A 131 8.10 0.01 -24.90
N ASN A 132 8.40 -0.22 -26.18
CA ASN A 132 8.36 -1.55 -26.83
C ASN A 132 9.74 -2.23 -26.89
N LEU A 133 10.79 -1.63 -26.31
CA LEU A 133 12.11 -2.24 -26.28
C LEU A 133 12.14 -3.51 -25.41
N LYS A 134 13.05 -4.40 -25.77
CA LYS A 134 13.43 -5.57 -24.99
C LYS A 134 14.94 -5.65 -24.99
N PHE A 135 15.53 -5.71 -23.80
CA PHE A 135 16.96 -5.85 -23.64
C PHE A 135 17.32 -7.33 -23.70
N SER A 136 18.31 -7.70 -24.51
CA SER A 136 18.93 -9.01 -24.35
C SER A 136 19.64 -9.08 -23.00
N VAL A 137 19.66 -10.28 -22.45
CA VAL A 137 20.32 -10.57 -21.18
C VAL A 137 21.50 -11.48 -21.47
N GLU A 138 22.69 -11.04 -21.09
CA GLU A 138 23.93 -11.82 -21.24
C GLU A 138 24.45 -12.23 -19.86
N GLU A 139 25.07 -13.39 -19.75
CA GLU A 139 25.71 -13.83 -18.51
C GLU A 139 26.91 -12.93 -18.20
N GLY A 140 26.92 -12.30 -17.03
CA GLY A 140 28.04 -11.46 -16.59
C GLY A 140 29.28 -12.28 -16.25
N GLU A 141 30.47 -11.70 -16.42
CA GLU A 141 31.75 -12.42 -16.28
C GLU A 141 31.96 -13.03 -14.87
N GLU A 142 31.42 -12.40 -13.83
CA GLU A 142 31.52 -12.87 -12.44
C GLU A 142 30.28 -13.64 -11.96
N SER A 143 29.33 -13.93 -12.86
CA SER A 143 28.13 -14.69 -12.50
C SER A 143 28.46 -16.16 -12.21
N GLU A 144 27.83 -16.72 -11.19
CA GLU A 144 27.97 -18.14 -10.81
C GLU A 144 26.93 -19.04 -11.52
N ASP A 145 25.90 -18.45 -12.15
CA ASP A 145 24.88 -19.15 -12.95
C ASP A 145 24.41 -18.30 -14.16
N GLY A 146 23.74 -18.94 -15.12
CA GLY A 146 23.25 -18.29 -16.34
C GLY A 146 21.82 -17.73 -16.20
N PRO A 147 21.41 -16.81 -17.09
CA PRO A 147 20.07 -16.22 -17.07
C PRO A 147 18.98 -17.22 -17.44
N GLU A 148 17.86 -17.20 -16.70
CA GLU A 148 16.67 -18.01 -17.03
C GLU A 148 15.90 -17.46 -18.24
N GLU A 149 15.93 -16.14 -18.44
CA GLU A 149 15.21 -15.42 -19.50
C GLU A 149 16.22 -14.73 -20.43
N GLU A 150 16.04 -14.93 -21.75
CA GLU A 150 16.93 -14.34 -22.77
C GLU A 150 16.73 -12.82 -22.93
N PHE A 151 15.58 -12.30 -22.47
CA PHE A 151 15.22 -10.90 -22.64
C PHE A 151 14.46 -10.35 -21.44
N LEU A 152 14.74 -9.11 -21.07
CA LEU A 152 13.90 -8.31 -20.18
C LEU A 152 13.08 -7.30 -21.00
N SER A 153 11.77 -7.28 -20.78
CA SER A 153 10.91 -6.21 -21.29
C SER A 153 11.06 -4.94 -20.45
N MET A 154 10.47 -3.84 -20.90
CA MET A 154 10.40 -2.61 -20.11
C MET A 154 9.70 -2.79 -18.76
N GLU A 155 8.68 -3.67 -18.67
CA GLU A 155 8.02 -3.97 -17.37
C GLU A 155 8.97 -4.70 -16.44
N ASP A 156 9.74 -5.66 -16.96
CA ASP A 156 10.68 -6.44 -16.16
C ASP A 156 11.85 -5.55 -15.70
N ALA A 157 12.38 -4.71 -16.58
CA ALA A 157 13.45 -3.76 -16.25
C ALA A 157 13.03 -2.69 -15.21
N ASP A 158 11.76 -2.26 -15.18
CA ASP A 158 11.24 -1.40 -14.11
C ASP A 158 11.15 -2.17 -12.78
N GLY A 159 10.90 -3.48 -12.82
CA GLY A 159 10.91 -4.35 -11.64
C GLY A 159 12.30 -4.53 -11.01
N GLU A 160 13.35 -4.40 -11.83
CA GLU A 160 14.77 -4.45 -11.43
C GLU A 160 15.36 -3.05 -11.13
N ASP A 161 14.51 -2.04 -10.90
CA ASP A 161 14.90 -0.66 -10.57
C ASP A 161 15.86 0.01 -11.60
N LEU A 162 15.84 -0.40 -12.87
CA LEU A 162 16.69 0.18 -13.92
C LEU A 162 16.39 1.68 -14.17
N PHE A 163 15.16 2.12 -13.89
CA PHE A 163 14.69 3.47 -14.16
C PHE A 163 14.53 4.27 -12.88
N SER A 164 14.99 5.52 -12.89
CA SER A 164 14.75 6.46 -11.79
C SER A 164 13.34 7.06 -11.84
N LYS A 165 12.76 7.15 -13.04
CA LYS A 165 11.38 7.58 -13.24
C LYS A 165 10.48 6.34 -13.32
N LYS A 166 9.42 6.31 -12.49
CA LYS A 166 8.47 5.20 -12.45
C LYS A 166 7.86 4.95 -13.83
N LEU A 167 7.91 3.73 -14.33
CA LEU A 167 7.37 3.39 -15.65
C LEU A 167 5.87 3.70 -15.78
N ALA A 168 5.12 3.61 -14.68
CA ALA A 168 3.70 3.95 -14.64
C ALA A 168 3.43 5.42 -15.03
N ASP A 169 4.29 6.36 -14.61
CA ASP A 169 4.15 7.77 -14.95
C ASP A 169 4.45 8.01 -16.43
N VAL A 170 5.48 7.33 -16.95
CA VAL A 170 5.88 7.39 -18.36
C VAL A 170 4.82 6.79 -19.28
N ALA A 171 4.23 5.67 -18.88
CA ALA A 171 3.11 5.04 -19.57
C ALA A 171 1.86 5.94 -19.53
N GLY A 172 1.64 6.65 -18.42
CA GLY A 172 0.62 7.70 -18.31
C GLY A 172 0.84 8.85 -19.30
N ASP A 173 2.08 9.34 -19.42
CA ASP A 173 2.47 10.35 -20.42
C ASP A 173 2.19 9.86 -21.85
N TRP A 174 2.53 8.61 -22.17
CA TRP A 174 2.25 8.00 -23.48
C TRP A 174 0.75 7.97 -23.78
N LEU A 175 -0.05 7.56 -22.81
CA LEU A 175 -1.51 7.51 -22.94
C LEU A 175 -2.12 8.91 -23.12
N ARG A 176 -1.64 9.93 -22.38
CA ARG A 176 -2.07 11.33 -22.54
C ARG A 176 -1.69 11.88 -23.92
N ALA A 177 -0.46 11.65 -24.36
CA ALA A 177 0.01 12.05 -25.70
C ALA A 177 -0.94 11.54 -26.79
N GLN A 178 -1.27 10.25 -26.71
CA GLN A 178 -2.14 9.58 -27.67
C GLN A 178 -3.59 10.08 -27.58
N ALA A 179 -4.11 10.32 -26.38
CA ALA A 179 -5.44 10.90 -26.20
C ALA A 179 -5.57 12.27 -26.86
N ARG A 180 -4.58 13.15 -26.69
CA ARG A 180 -4.55 14.48 -27.31
C ARG A 180 -4.47 14.41 -28.83
N LEU A 181 -3.64 13.54 -29.39
CA LEU A 181 -3.51 13.34 -30.85
C LEU A 181 -4.78 12.81 -31.49
N LEU A 182 -5.53 11.97 -30.77
CA LEU A 182 -6.75 11.36 -31.27
C LEU A 182 -7.98 12.27 -31.11
N LYS A 183 -7.83 13.49 -30.60
CA LYS A 183 -8.92 14.47 -30.47
C LYS A 183 -9.52 14.78 -31.86
N GLY A 184 -10.82 14.57 -32.01
CA GLY A 184 -11.54 14.76 -33.29
C GLY A 184 -11.48 13.58 -34.27
N GLN A 185 -10.76 12.50 -33.96
CA GLN A 185 -10.81 11.25 -34.73
C GLN A 185 -12.13 10.49 -34.48
N PRO A 186 -12.49 9.52 -35.34
CA PRO A 186 -13.67 8.69 -35.12
C PRO A 186 -13.61 7.98 -33.76
N VAL A 187 -14.67 8.14 -32.95
CA VAL A 187 -14.78 7.59 -31.58
C VAL A 187 -14.29 6.16 -31.49
N LYS A 188 -14.77 5.27 -32.38
CA LYS A 188 -14.40 3.85 -32.37
C LYS A 188 -12.91 3.62 -32.61
N LYS A 189 -12.26 4.42 -33.46
CA LYS A 189 -10.82 4.35 -33.71
C LYS A 189 -10.04 4.82 -32.48
N THR A 190 -10.49 5.91 -31.87
CA THR A 190 -9.89 6.45 -30.64
C THR A 190 -10.01 5.45 -29.49
N ALA A 191 -11.20 4.89 -29.26
CA ALA A 191 -11.43 3.87 -28.24
C ALA A 191 -10.51 2.65 -28.43
N GLY A 192 -10.42 2.14 -29.66
CA GLY A 192 -9.55 1.00 -29.96
C GLY A 192 -8.07 1.28 -29.67
N ARG A 193 -7.57 2.44 -30.07
CA ARG A 193 -6.15 2.80 -29.87
C ARG A 193 -5.81 3.05 -28.39
N LEU A 194 -6.67 3.76 -27.66
CA LEU A 194 -6.45 3.98 -26.23
C LEU A 194 -6.51 2.67 -25.44
N LEU A 195 -7.41 1.77 -25.83
CA LEU A 195 -7.52 0.46 -25.21
C LEU A 195 -6.29 -0.41 -25.49
N GLU A 196 -5.78 -0.41 -26.72
CA GLU A 196 -4.55 -1.11 -27.10
C GLU A 196 -3.37 -0.69 -26.20
N ILE A 197 -3.21 0.61 -25.96
CA ILE A 197 -2.17 1.15 -25.07
C ILE A 197 -2.40 0.71 -23.62
N LEU A 198 -3.63 0.83 -23.10
CA LEU A 198 -3.96 0.42 -21.73
C LEU A 198 -3.73 -1.07 -21.47
N GLU A 199 -3.86 -1.91 -22.49
CA GLU A 199 -3.59 -3.35 -22.44
C GLU A 199 -2.10 -3.69 -22.59
N HIS A 200 -1.25 -2.71 -22.94
CA HIS A 200 0.20 -2.91 -23.03
C HIS A 200 0.80 -3.21 -21.64
N PRO A 201 1.79 -4.12 -21.52
CA PRO A 201 2.40 -4.49 -20.23
C PRO A 201 2.91 -3.32 -19.40
N VAL A 202 3.55 -2.33 -20.04
CA VAL A 202 4.05 -1.10 -19.36
C VAL A 202 2.93 -0.28 -18.71
N CYS A 203 1.69 -0.43 -19.17
CA CYS A 203 0.52 0.27 -18.65
C CYS A 203 -0.16 -0.50 -17.50
N ARG A 204 0.42 -1.60 -16.98
CA ARG A 204 -0.22 -2.43 -15.95
C ARG A 204 -0.66 -1.64 -14.72
N LYS A 205 0.14 -0.66 -14.28
CA LYS A 205 -0.18 0.22 -13.14
C LYS A 205 -0.98 1.47 -13.55
N VAL A 206 -1.25 1.67 -14.84
CA VAL A 206 -2.02 2.82 -15.36
C VAL A 206 -3.49 2.47 -15.41
N LYS A 207 -4.31 3.33 -14.79
CA LYS A 207 -5.78 3.20 -14.74
C LYS A 207 -6.44 4.15 -15.78
N PRO A 208 -7.48 3.72 -16.51
CA PRO A 208 -8.21 4.52 -17.51
C PRO A 208 -8.68 5.90 -17.05
N ARG A 209 -8.97 6.10 -15.77
CA ARG A 209 -9.42 7.37 -15.18
C ARG A 209 -8.52 8.58 -15.50
N ILE A 210 -7.24 8.36 -15.77
CA ILE A 210 -6.30 9.41 -16.20
C ILE A 210 -6.76 10.15 -17.46
N LEU A 211 -7.52 9.47 -18.33
CA LEU A 211 -8.07 10.04 -19.56
C LEU A 211 -9.18 11.07 -19.31
N LEU A 212 -9.71 11.16 -18.08
CA LEU A 212 -10.68 12.20 -17.72
C LEU A 212 -10.07 13.60 -17.75
N GLU A 213 -8.76 13.71 -17.51
CA GLU A 213 -7.99 14.97 -17.59
C GLU A 213 -7.81 15.44 -19.04
N GLU A 214 -8.03 14.55 -20.01
CA GLU A 214 -7.74 14.77 -21.44
C GLU A 214 -9.01 14.98 -22.29
N ASP A 215 -10.10 15.42 -21.66
CA ASP A 215 -11.42 15.64 -22.28
C ASP A 215 -11.98 14.40 -23.03
N VAL A 216 -11.59 13.19 -22.65
CA VAL A 216 -12.09 11.97 -23.31
C VAL A 216 -13.58 11.80 -23.04
N THR A 217 -14.36 11.69 -24.11
CA THR A 217 -15.82 11.67 -24.02
C THR A 217 -16.35 10.36 -23.42
N GLN A 218 -17.52 10.43 -22.77
CA GLN A 218 -18.25 9.25 -22.27
C GLN A 218 -18.49 8.18 -23.35
N GLN A 219 -18.68 8.60 -24.60
CA GLN A 219 -18.90 7.66 -25.70
C GLN A 219 -17.65 6.83 -26.00
N ILE A 220 -16.45 7.40 -25.89
CA ILE A 220 -15.18 6.66 -26.06
C ILE A 220 -15.07 5.57 -24.98
N PHE A 221 -15.35 5.91 -23.72
CA PHE A 221 -15.36 4.91 -22.64
C PHE A 221 -16.41 3.82 -22.83
N ARG A 222 -17.60 4.14 -23.35
CA ARG A 222 -18.62 3.13 -23.70
C ARG A 222 -18.12 2.19 -24.80
N ASP A 223 -17.49 2.72 -25.84
CA ASP A 223 -16.91 1.91 -26.91
C ASP A 223 -15.76 1.01 -26.41
N MET A 224 -14.90 1.51 -25.53
CA MET A 224 -13.84 0.72 -24.88
C MET A 224 -14.41 -0.41 -24.03
N ARG A 225 -15.44 -0.13 -23.21
CA ARG A 225 -16.16 -1.13 -22.43
C ARG A 225 -16.70 -2.25 -23.33
N ASP A 226 -17.40 -1.89 -24.40
CA ASP A 226 -17.99 -2.86 -25.33
C ASP A 226 -16.91 -3.68 -26.06
N MET A 227 -15.72 -3.11 -26.32
CA MET A 227 -14.58 -3.85 -26.88
C MET A 227 -13.98 -4.83 -25.88
N LEU A 228 -13.81 -4.42 -24.62
CA LEU A 228 -13.32 -5.25 -23.53
C LEU A 228 -14.22 -6.44 -23.28
N GLU A 229 -15.54 -6.22 -23.16
CA GLU A 229 -16.52 -7.28 -22.92
C GLU A 229 -16.48 -8.33 -24.04
N ARG A 230 -16.47 -7.90 -25.30
CA ARG A 230 -16.32 -8.82 -26.44
C ARG A 230 -15.02 -9.62 -26.40
N GLY A 231 -13.88 -8.94 -26.17
CA GLY A 231 -12.58 -9.61 -26.10
C GLY A 231 -12.48 -10.59 -24.94
N MET A 232 -13.10 -10.28 -23.80
CA MET A 232 -13.18 -11.19 -22.65
C MET A 232 -14.05 -12.42 -22.93
N ASP A 233 -15.18 -12.27 -23.63
CA ASP A 233 -16.02 -13.40 -24.02
C ASP A 233 -15.30 -14.34 -24.98
N GLU A 234 -14.51 -13.80 -25.92
CA GLU A 234 -13.64 -14.59 -26.80
C GLU A 234 -12.58 -15.38 -26.01
N LEU A 235 -11.89 -14.73 -25.07
CA LEU A 235 -10.89 -15.39 -24.21
C LEU A 235 -11.51 -16.46 -23.30
N LYS A 236 -12.69 -16.21 -22.72
CA LYS A 236 -13.43 -17.21 -21.92
C LYS A 236 -13.85 -18.41 -22.77
N ALA A 237 -14.26 -18.18 -24.02
CA ALA A 237 -14.56 -19.25 -24.96
C ALA A 237 -13.31 -20.10 -25.28
N GLN A 238 -12.16 -19.46 -25.53
CA GLN A 238 -10.88 -20.15 -25.73
C GLN A 238 -10.49 -21.00 -24.51
N LEU A 239 -10.62 -20.46 -23.30
CA LEU A 239 -10.31 -21.16 -22.06
C LEU A 239 -11.22 -22.39 -21.85
N LYS A 240 -12.51 -22.26 -22.18
CA LYS A 240 -13.46 -23.38 -22.15
C LYS A 240 -13.08 -24.49 -23.14
N GLU A 241 -12.63 -24.15 -24.35
CA GLU A 241 -12.18 -25.12 -25.34
C GLU A 241 -10.86 -25.80 -24.95
N LEU A 242 -9.93 -25.08 -24.31
CA LEU A 242 -8.70 -25.68 -23.76
C LEU A 242 -9.00 -26.68 -22.65
N ASN A 243 -9.93 -26.35 -21.73
CA ASN A 243 -10.32 -27.22 -20.64
C ASN A 243 -11.03 -28.50 -21.13
N LYS A 244 -11.91 -28.38 -22.14
CA LYS A 244 -12.56 -29.57 -22.77
C LYS A 244 -11.56 -30.55 -23.38
N LYS A 245 -10.46 -30.05 -23.95
CA LYS A 245 -9.41 -30.90 -24.55
C LYS A 245 -8.57 -31.63 -23.49
N GLN A 246 -8.54 -31.15 -22.25
CA GLN A 246 -7.83 -31.80 -21.15
C GLN A 246 -8.61 -32.99 -20.55
N ASP A 247 -9.94 -32.94 -20.51
CA ASP A 247 -10.78 -34.04 -19.98
C ASP A 247 -10.70 -35.35 -20.80
N GLY A 248 -10.13 -35.32 -22.02
CA GLY A 248 -9.98 -36.50 -22.89
C GLY A 248 -8.67 -37.29 -22.73
N HIS A 249 -7.67 -36.76 -22.03
CA HIS A 249 -6.34 -37.38 -21.89
C HIS A 249 -5.86 -37.37 -20.43
N LEU A 250 -6.43 -38.28 -19.63
CA LEU A 250 -5.91 -38.69 -18.33
C LEU A 250 -4.52 -39.35 -18.50
N GLY A 251 -3.44 -38.57 -18.53
CA GLY A 251 -2.09 -39.16 -18.54
C GLY A 251 -0.88 -38.23 -18.53
N ARG A 252 -0.96 -37.02 -19.08
CA ARG A 252 0.13 -36.02 -19.00
C ARG A 252 -0.47 -34.63 -19.07
N ARG A 253 -0.33 -33.84 -18.00
CA ARG A 253 -0.59 -32.40 -18.05
C ARG A 253 0.37 -31.81 -19.09
N ASP A 254 -0.13 -31.48 -20.28
CA ASP A 254 0.66 -30.83 -21.32
C ASP A 254 1.04 -29.43 -20.81
N TYR A 255 2.30 -29.28 -20.39
CA TYR A 255 2.87 -28.04 -19.85
C TYR A 255 2.57 -26.83 -20.76
N THR A 256 2.53 -27.06 -22.07
CA THR A 256 2.18 -26.06 -23.09
C THR A 256 0.77 -25.52 -22.90
N ASN A 257 -0.22 -26.38 -22.59
CA ASN A 257 -1.60 -25.96 -22.37
C ASN A 257 -1.78 -25.26 -21.02
N LEU A 258 -1.00 -25.62 -20.01
CA LEU A 258 -0.98 -24.92 -18.73
C LEU A 258 -0.44 -23.49 -18.90
N LYS A 259 0.70 -23.32 -19.60
CA LYS A 259 1.28 -22.00 -19.90
C LYS A 259 0.30 -21.11 -20.69
N LYS A 260 -0.39 -21.68 -21.70
CA LYS A 260 -1.44 -20.98 -22.46
C LYS A 260 -2.63 -20.58 -21.58
N THR A 261 -3.09 -21.47 -20.72
CA THR A 261 -4.21 -21.17 -19.80
C THR A 261 -3.84 -20.03 -18.86
N TYR A 262 -2.63 -20.06 -18.30
CA TYR A 262 -2.10 -18.99 -17.45
C TYR A 262 -2.01 -17.65 -18.19
N GLN A 263 -1.50 -17.62 -19.44
CA GLN A 263 -1.44 -16.41 -20.26
C GLN A 263 -2.82 -15.82 -20.57
N ILE A 264 -3.79 -16.68 -20.92
CA ILE A 264 -5.19 -16.25 -21.14
C ILE A 264 -5.78 -15.67 -19.86
N GLN A 265 -5.53 -16.30 -18.71
CA GLN A 265 -6.00 -15.81 -17.42
C GLN A 265 -5.36 -14.46 -17.07
N LYS A 266 -4.04 -14.30 -17.24
CA LYS A 266 -3.34 -13.01 -17.02
C LYS A 266 -3.95 -11.90 -17.89
N THR A 267 -4.26 -12.21 -19.15
CA THR A 267 -4.91 -11.26 -20.08
C THR A 267 -6.35 -10.93 -19.65
N LEU A 268 -7.12 -11.93 -19.22
CA LEU A 268 -8.49 -11.73 -18.71
C LEU A 268 -8.50 -10.86 -17.46
N ASP A 269 -7.59 -11.11 -16.51
CA ASP A 269 -7.46 -10.34 -15.29
C ASP A 269 -7.19 -8.87 -15.61
N ARG A 270 -6.25 -8.59 -16.53
CA ARG A 270 -5.95 -7.22 -16.95
C ARG A 270 -7.16 -6.54 -17.62
N LYS A 271 -7.84 -7.23 -18.53
CA LYS A 271 -9.05 -6.68 -19.18
C LYS A 271 -10.16 -6.39 -18.16
N GLN A 272 -10.33 -7.26 -17.17
CA GLN A 272 -11.31 -7.07 -16.09
C GLN A 272 -10.96 -5.85 -15.22
N GLU A 273 -9.69 -5.62 -14.93
CA GLU A 273 -9.20 -4.47 -14.17
C GLU A 273 -9.52 -3.15 -14.90
N ILE A 274 -9.15 -3.05 -16.19
CA ILE A 274 -9.44 -1.90 -17.05
C ILE A 274 -10.96 -1.67 -17.14
N LEU A 275 -11.73 -2.73 -17.41
CA LEU A 275 -13.18 -2.68 -17.52
C LEU A 275 -13.83 -2.16 -16.23
N SER A 276 -13.30 -2.58 -15.09
CA SER A 276 -13.79 -2.14 -13.79
C SER A 276 -13.56 -0.64 -13.63
N ASP A 277 -12.34 -0.15 -13.82
CA ASP A 277 -12.06 1.30 -13.72
C ASP A 277 -12.94 2.15 -14.66
N ILE A 278 -13.16 1.68 -15.90
CA ILE A 278 -14.03 2.34 -16.88
C ILE A 278 -15.47 2.44 -16.36
N ASN A 279 -16.06 1.32 -15.94
CA ASN A 279 -17.45 1.28 -15.51
C ASN A 279 -17.73 2.13 -14.27
N ILE A 280 -16.67 2.42 -13.51
CA ILE A 280 -16.80 2.91 -12.14
C ILE A 280 -16.37 4.36 -12.02
N LYS A 281 -15.21 4.71 -12.55
CA LYS A 281 -14.60 6.04 -12.45
C LYS A 281 -14.82 6.86 -13.71
N CYS A 282 -14.86 6.20 -14.87
CA CYS A 282 -14.90 6.91 -16.15
C CYS A 282 -16.32 7.15 -16.63
N LEU A 283 -17.19 6.14 -16.54
CA LEU A 283 -18.58 6.26 -16.94
C LEU A 283 -19.40 6.96 -15.84
N GLN A 284 -19.96 8.12 -16.16
CA GLN A 284 -20.99 8.71 -15.31
C GLN A 284 -22.14 7.72 -15.26
N ARG A 285 -22.57 7.32 -14.05
CA ARG A 285 -23.85 6.63 -13.90
C ARG A 285 -24.88 7.55 -14.53
N ASP A 286 -25.56 7.08 -15.57
CA ASP A 286 -26.73 7.74 -16.10
C ASP A 286 -27.60 8.05 -14.88
N SER A 287 -27.70 9.33 -14.53
CA SER A 287 -28.57 9.79 -13.45
C SER A 287 -30.00 9.75 -13.97
N GLY A 288 -30.46 8.54 -14.29
CA GLY A 288 -31.84 8.14 -14.48
C GLY A 288 -32.64 8.14 -13.19
N THR A 289 -32.28 9.01 -12.24
CA THR A 289 -33.05 9.39 -11.06
C THR A 289 -32.88 10.88 -10.78
N LYS A 290 -32.98 11.71 -11.84
CA LYS A 290 -33.48 13.08 -11.67
C LYS A 290 -34.97 13.01 -11.31
N GLY A 291 -35.24 12.71 -10.04
CA GLY A 291 -36.60 12.60 -9.51
C GLY A 291 -36.67 12.40 -8.00
N GLU A 292 -35.74 11.63 -7.41
CA GLU A 292 -35.88 11.24 -5.99
C GLU A 292 -34.61 11.44 -5.14
N GLY A 293 -33.42 11.54 -5.74
CA GLY A 293 -32.14 11.65 -5.00
C GLY A 293 -31.72 13.08 -4.60
N ALA A 294 -32.23 14.12 -5.27
CA ALA A 294 -31.82 15.50 -5.01
C ALA A 294 -32.37 16.08 -3.69
N GLN A 295 -33.43 15.48 -3.14
CA GLN A 295 -33.99 15.88 -1.84
C GLN A 295 -33.30 15.19 -0.66
N ALA A 296 -32.64 14.03 -0.86
CA ALA A 296 -31.90 13.33 0.19
C ALA A 296 -30.44 13.82 0.34
N ALA A 297 -29.80 14.27 -0.74
CA ALA A 297 -28.43 14.77 -0.69
C ALA A 297 -28.29 16.14 0.02
N ALA A 298 -29.39 16.91 0.13
CA ALA A 298 -29.39 18.21 0.81
C ALA A 298 -29.40 18.11 2.35
N SER A 299 -29.58 16.90 2.92
CA SER A 299 -29.63 16.67 4.37
C SER A 299 -28.60 15.65 4.88
N ALA A 300 -27.70 15.16 4.01
CA ALA A 300 -26.69 14.18 4.40
C ALA A 300 -25.55 14.84 5.17
N SER A 301 -25.22 14.28 6.32
CA SER A 301 -24.13 14.75 7.17
C SER A 301 -22.76 14.56 6.52
N LYS A 302 -21.73 15.30 7.00
CA LYS A 302 -20.34 15.11 6.53
C LYS A 302 -19.90 13.66 6.75
N LEU A 303 -20.29 13.06 7.89
CA LEU A 303 -20.00 11.67 8.21
C LEU A 303 -20.66 10.70 7.22
N GLU A 304 -21.94 10.87 6.87
CA GLU A 304 -22.61 9.99 5.90
C GLU A 304 -21.99 10.07 4.50
N ILE A 305 -21.64 11.28 4.06
CA ILE A 305 -21.00 11.49 2.75
C ILE A 305 -19.63 10.80 2.72
N SER A 306 -18.82 11.05 3.75
CA SER A 306 -17.48 10.47 3.89
C SER A 306 -17.56 8.94 4.01
N TRP A 307 -18.51 8.41 4.79
CA TRP A 307 -18.67 6.97 4.97
C TRP A 307 -19.18 6.27 3.73
N LYS A 308 -20.06 6.92 2.96
CA LYS A 308 -20.46 6.41 1.65
C LYS A 308 -19.24 6.27 0.74
N LYS A 309 -18.35 7.26 0.73
CA LYS A 309 -17.12 7.23 -0.05
C LYS A 309 -16.15 6.14 0.42
N ILE A 310 -15.94 5.98 1.74
CA ILE A 310 -15.14 4.88 2.30
C ILE A 310 -15.68 3.52 1.87
N ARG A 311 -17.00 3.29 1.93
CA ARG A 311 -17.60 2.03 1.47
C ARG A 311 -17.43 1.80 -0.03
N GLU A 312 -17.46 2.86 -0.82
CA GLU A 312 -17.14 2.76 -2.25
C GLU A 312 -15.67 2.38 -2.45
N LEU A 313 -14.74 2.97 -1.71
CA LEU A 313 -13.31 2.65 -1.73
C LEU A 313 -13.00 1.22 -1.26
N ALA A 314 -13.58 0.79 -0.14
CA ALA A 314 -13.45 -0.59 0.33
C ALA A 314 -14.00 -1.59 -0.69
N LYS A 315 -15.12 -1.25 -1.35
CA LYS A 315 -15.63 -2.04 -2.46
C LYS A 315 -14.64 -2.08 -3.64
N TRP A 316 -13.90 -1.00 -3.92
CA TRP A 316 -12.84 -1.00 -4.94
C TRP A 316 -11.73 -1.97 -4.61
N LEU A 317 -11.23 -1.94 -3.37
CA LEU A 317 -10.18 -2.84 -2.90
C LEU A 317 -10.60 -4.32 -2.98
N SER A 318 -11.89 -4.63 -2.85
CA SER A 318 -12.39 -6.01 -3.00
C SER A 318 -12.22 -6.61 -4.40
N TYR A 319 -11.96 -5.79 -5.41
CA TYR A 319 -11.70 -6.23 -6.78
C TYR A 319 -10.21 -6.35 -7.13
N GLU A 320 -9.32 -5.85 -6.26
CA GLU A 320 -7.89 -5.89 -6.49
C GLU A 320 -7.30 -7.24 -6.07
N ARG A 321 -6.43 -7.79 -6.92
CA ARG A 321 -5.77 -9.09 -6.67
C ARG A 321 -4.64 -8.98 -5.65
N TYR A 322 -3.98 -7.83 -5.64
CA TYR A 322 -2.92 -7.46 -4.70
C TYR A 322 -3.34 -6.16 -4.05
N ILE A 323 -3.51 -6.20 -2.73
CA ILE A 323 -4.11 -5.10 -1.97
C ILE A 323 -3.07 -4.05 -1.59
N ASP A 324 -1.78 -4.40 -1.61
CA ASP A 324 -0.71 -3.49 -1.20
C ASP A 324 -0.58 -2.30 -2.17
N ASP A 325 -0.30 -1.13 -1.58
CA ASP A 325 -0.05 0.15 -2.24
C ASP A 325 -1.15 0.64 -3.20
N GLN A 326 -2.40 0.25 -2.96
CA GLN A 326 -3.52 0.76 -3.75
C GLN A 326 -3.85 2.20 -3.33
N PRO A 327 -4.05 3.13 -4.28
CA PRO A 327 -4.34 4.53 -3.95
C PRO A 327 -5.65 4.67 -3.17
N GLU A 328 -6.58 3.72 -3.31
CA GLU A 328 -7.81 3.68 -2.51
C GLU A 328 -7.55 3.46 -1.01
N GLN A 329 -6.44 2.82 -0.62
CA GLN A 329 -6.04 2.70 0.80
C GLN A 329 -5.60 4.06 1.36
N GLU A 330 -4.82 4.81 0.60
CA GLU A 330 -4.41 6.17 0.95
C GLU A 330 -5.63 7.09 1.03
N GLU A 331 -6.54 7.04 0.05
CA GLU A 331 -7.76 7.84 0.06
C GLU A 331 -8.68 7.48 1.26
N ILE A 332 -8.78 6.21 1.67
CA ILE A 332 -9.50 5.83 2.89
C ILE A 332 -8.82 6.44 4.12
N ARG A 333 -7.48 6.36 4.21
CA ARG A 333 -6.70 6.91 5.33
C ARG A 333 -6.88 8.44 5.44
N ASP A 334 -6.82 9.15 4.32
CA ASP A 334 -7.03 10.60 4.25
C ASP A 334 -8.43 10.99 4.73
N ILE A 335 -9.47 10.30 4.24
CA ILE A 335 -10.85 10.56 4.69
C ILE A 335 -10.99 10.30 6.20
N CYS A 336 -10.43 9.20 6.70
CA CYS A 336 -10.43 8.89 8.12
C CYS A 336 -9.69 9.96 8.93
N GLU A 337 -8.54 10.45 8.46
CA GLU A 337 -7.79 11.51 9.12
C GLU A 337 -8.57 12.84 9.15
N GLU A 338 -9.22 13.22 8.05
CA GLU A 338 -10.09 14.40 8.01
C GLU A 338 -11.26 14.30 9.01
N LEU A 339 -11.87 13.11 9.14
CA LEU A 339 -12.92 12.86 10.12
C LEU A 339 -12.35 12.90 11.56
N LEU A 340 -11.15 12.36 11.77
CA LEU A 340 -10.45 12.39 13.04
C LEU A 340 -9.99 13.79 13.45
N GLN A 341 -9.78 14.71 12.51
CA GLN A 341 -9.49 16.11 12.81
C GLN A 341 -10.76 16.97 13.02
N SER A 342 -11.94 16.45 12.66
CA SER A 342 -13.21 17.16 12.83
C SER A 342 -13.67 17.18 14.30
N ASP A 343 -13.91 18.37 14.85
CA ASP A 343 -14.51 18.53 16.19
C ASP A 343 -16.02 18.25 16.21
N GLN A 344 -16.67 18.23 15.03
CA GLN A 344 -18.11 18.05 14.88
C GLN A 344 -18.53 16.58 14.80
N LEU A 345 -17.58 15.64 14.82
CA LEU A 345 -17.88 14.22 14.65
C LEU A 345 -18.81 13.69 15.76
N THR A 346 -18.64 14.17 16.99
CA THR A 346 -19.51 13.81 18.13
C THR A 346 -20.84 14.56 18.15
N ASP A 347 -21.00 15.59 17.32
CA ASP A 347 -22.24 16.37 17.21
C ASP A 347 -23.25 15.72 16.25
N GLU A 348 -22.80 14.77 15.44
CA GLU A 348 -23.65 13.97 14.56
C GLU A 348 -24.72 13.20 15.34
N SER A 349 -25.74 12.68 14.65
CA SER A 349 -26.72 11.83 15.33
C SER A 349 -26.07 10.50 15.76
N TRP A 350 -26.36 10.03 16.98
CA TRP A 350 -25.90 8.70 17.43
C TRP A 350 -26.29 7.59 16.45
N LYS A 351 -27.47 7.71 15.82
CA LYS A 351 -27.93 6.74 14.82
C LYS A 351 -26.92 6.57 13.68
N ILE A 352 -26.44 7.67 13.11
CA ILE A 352 -25.47 7.65 12.00
C ILE A 352 -24.13 7.08 12.49
N ARG A 353 -23.61 7.60 13.61
CA ARG A 353 -22.35 7.10 14.18
C ARG A 353 -22.39 5.62 14.48
N ARG A 354 -23.52 5.14 15.01
CA ARG A 354 -23.76 3.74 15.31
C ARG A 354 -23.76 2.86 14.06
N GLU A 355 -24.34 3.33 12.96
CA GLU A 355 -24.30 2.60 11.67
C GLU A 355 -22.87 2.47 11.14
N VAL A 356 -22.08 3.53 11.24
CA VAL A 356 -20.65 3.54 10.90
C VAL A 356 -19.87 2.56 11.79
N LEU A 357 -20.06 2.63 13.10
CA LEU A 357 -19.41 1.70 14.05
C LEU A 357 -19.76 0.25 13.74
N ASN A 358 -21.02 -0.04 13.45
CA ASN A 358 -21.44 -1.39 13.11
C ASN A 358 -20.79 -1.89 11.81
N ASP A 359 -20.64 -1.01 10.82
CA ASP A 359 -19.93 -1.33 9.57
C ASP A 359 -18.45 -1.63 9.82
N ILE A 360 -17.74 -0.81 10.60
CA ILE A 360 -16.33 -1.05 10.97
C ILE A 360 -16.18 -2.42 11.66
N ILE A 361 -16.98 -2.68 12.68
CA ILE A 361 -16.84 -3.87 13.53
C ILE A 361 -17.26 -5.15 12.80
N SER A 362 -18.24 -5.08 11.89
CA SER A 362 -18.75 -6.26 11.20
C SER A 362 -17.90 -6.70 10.01
N ASN A 363 -16.94 -5.88 9.57
CA ASN A 363 -16.21 -6.10 8.33
C ASN A 363 -14.70 -6.26 8.58
N ALA A 364 -14.24 -7.52 8.55
CA ALA A 364 -12.81 -7.84 8.70
C ALA A 364 -11.94 -7.35 7.54
N TYR A 365 -12.52 -7.03 6.38
CA TYR A 365 -11.78 -6.59 5.20
C TYR A 365 -11.00 -5.29 5.44
N TYR A 366 -11.36 -4.44 6.41
CA TYR A 366 -10.57 -3.25 6.71
C TYR A 366 -9.17 -3.59 7.24
N TYR A 367 -9.02 -4.72 7.94
CA TYR A 367 -7.73 -5.26 8.33
C TYR A 367 -6.97 -5.81 7.11
N GLU A 368 -7.65 -6.57 6.26
CA GLU A 368 -7.06 -7.10 5.02
C GLU A 368 -6.59 -5.99 4.09
N TYR A 369 -7.27 -4.84 4.10
CA TYR A 369 -6.97 -3.64 3.32
C TYR A 369 -5.94 -2.72 3.97
N GLY A 370 -5.30 -3.09 5.08
CA GLY A 370 -4.31 -2.26 5.76
C GLY A 370 -4.89 -0.93 6.28
N CYS A 371 -6.19 -0.90 6.57
CA CYS A 371 -6.93 0.26 7.05
C CYS A 371 -7.36 0.15 8.53
N ASP A 372 -7.00 -0.92 9.23
CA ASP A 372 -7.45 -1.19 10.61
C ASP A 372 -7.05 -0.11 11.61
N ASP A 373 -5.82 0.41 11.54
CA ASP A 373 -5.34 1.46 12.44
C ASP A 373 -6.21 2.72 12.41
N CYS A 374 -6.61 3.16 11.21
CA CYS A 374 -7.44 4.35 11.06
C CYS A 374 -8.90 4.07 11.47
N MET A 375 -9.40 2.86 11.22
CA MET A 375 -10.74 2.44 11.63
C MET A 375 -10.86 2.30 13.15
N GLU A 376 -9.81 1.83 13.83
CA GLU A 376 -9.77 1.74 15.29
C GLU A 376 -9.87 3.13 15.93
N LYS A 377 -9.00 4.05 15.53
CA LYS A 377 -9.02 5.44 16.04
C LYS A 377 -10.37 6.10 15.79
N LEU A 378 -10.95 5.90 14.61
CA LEU A 378 -12.25 6.46 14.26
C LEU A 378 -13.36 5.87 15.14
N SER A 379 -13.33 4.57 15.39
CA SER A 379 -14.34 3.89 16.23
C SER A 379 -14.36 4.44 17.67
N GLU A 380 -13.20 4.76 18.23
CA GLU A 380 -13.12 5.38 19.55
C GLU A 380 -13.67 6.82 19.55
N LYS A 381 -13.31 7.62 18.54
CA LYS A 381 -13.74 9.02 18.43
C LYS A 381 -15.25 9.17 18.18
N LEU A 382 -15.87 8.20 17.50
CA LEU A 382 -17.31 8.17 17.26
C LEU A 382 -18.14 7.98 18.56
N CYS A 383 -17.55 7.57 19.67
CA CYS A 383 -18.25 7.41 20.94
C CYS A 383 -18.10 8.66 21.82
N ALA A 384 -19.16 9.46 21.96
CA ALA A 384 -19.12 10.70 22.72
C ALA A 384 -19.22 10.50 24.24
N ASN A 385 -19.82 9.41 24.69
CA ASN A 385 -20.09 9.17 26.10
C ASN A 385 -19.95 7.68 26.49
N LYS A 386 -20.02 7.42 27.80
CA LYS A 386 -19.88 6.09 28.39
C LYS A 386 -20.92 5.08 27.88
N SER A 387 -22.16 5.51 27.61
CA SER A 387 -23.21 4.62 27.12
C SER A 387 -22.92 4.16 25.69
N GLU A 388 -22.45 5.07 24.84
CA GLU A 388 -22.06 4.77 23.46
C GLU A 388 -20.85 3.81 23.41
N ARG A 389 -19.86 4.01 24.29
CA ARG A 389 -18.70 3.09 24.42
C ARG A 389 -19.10 1.69 24.88
N LEU A 390 -20.08 1.59 25.78
CA LEU A 390 -20.64 0.29 26.18
C LEU A 390 -21.35 -0.41 25.02
N GLU A 391 -22.07 0.35 24.18
CA GLU A 391 -22.72 -0.21 23.00
C GLU A 391 -21.70 -0.67 21.94
N LEU A 392 -20.60 0.08 21.76
CA LEU A 392 -19.46 -0.36 20.94
C LEU A 392 -18.86 -1.67 21.48
N ALA A 393 -18.63 -1.77 22.79
CA ALA A 393 -18.15 -3.01 23.41
C ALA A 393 -19.11 -4.18 23.19
N ASP A 394 -20.43 -3.95 23.24
CA ASP A 394 -21.43 -4.97 22.91
C ASP A 394 -21.37 -5.39 21.43
N MET A 395 -21.10 -4.47 20.49
CA MET A 395 -20.89 -4.81 19.08
C MET A 395 -19.63 -5.65 18.88
N MET A 396 -18.53 -5.25 19.50
CA MET A 396 -17.25 -5.96 19.46
C MET A 396 -17.35 -7.38 20.02
N GLU A 397 -18.02 -7.55 21.16
CA GLU A 397 -18.27 -8.86 21.77
C GLU A 397 -19.08 -9.77 20.83
N ARG A 398 -20.18 -9.25 20.26
CA ARG A 398 -21.05 -9.99 19.32
C ARG A 398 -20.33 -10.42 18.04
N SER A 399 -19.40 -9.60 17.54
CA SER A 399 -18.62 -9.93 16.35
C SER A 399 -17.70 -11.14 16.54
N GLY A 400 -17.29 -11.42 17.79
CA GLY A 400 -16.33 -12.47 18.11
C GLY A 400 -14.87 -12.16 17.81
N HIS A 401 -14.59 -11.21 16.91
CA HIS A 401 -13.23 -10.86 16.49
C HIS A 401 -12.52 -9.90 17.47
N TYR A 402 -13.28 -9.10 18.22
CA TYR A 402 -12.76 -8.02 19.05
C TYR A 402 -12.95 -8.25 20.56
N ARG A 403 -13.09 -9.51 21.02
CA ARG A 403 -13.44 -9.83 22.42
C ARG A 403 -12.47 -9.25 23.46
N GLU A 404 -11.16 -9.28 23.20
CA GLU A 404 -10.20 -8.69 24.13
C GLU A 404 -10.39 -7.17 24.29
N LYS A 405 -10.58 -6.46 23.16
CA LYS A 405 -10.81 -5.00 23.16
C LYS A 405 -12.15 -4.68 23.82
N ALA A 406 -13.19 -5.47 23.56
CA ALA A 406 -14.49 -5.35 24.22
C ALA A 406 -14.36 -5.46 25.76
N ALA A 407 -13.62 -6.47 26.25
CA ALA A 407 -13.36 -6.67 27.67
C ALA A 407 -12.70 -5.45 28.32
N ARG A 408 -11.68 -4.87 27.67
CA ARG A 408 -11.02 -3.64 28.15
C ARG A 408 -11.96 -2.44 28.17
N LEU A 409 -12.80 -2.27 27.14
CA LEU A 409 -13.81 -1.21 27.10
C LEU A 409 -14.86 -1.38 28.20
N TYR A 410 -15.29 -2.61 28.50
CA TYR A 410 -16.19 -2.88 29.63
C TYR A 410 -15.55 -2.44 30.95
N HIS A 411 -14.28 -2.79 31.19
CA HIS A 411 -13.55 -2.37 32.39
C HIS A 411 -13.47 -0.84 32.51
N GLN A 412 -13.06 -0.15 31.44
CA GLN A 412 -13.02 1.32 31.41
C GLN A 412 -14.39 1.97 31.67
N CYS A 413 -15.46 1.26 31.31
CA CYS A 413 -16.84 1.68 31.56
C CYS A 413 -17.41 1.12 32.88
N GLY A 414 -16.61 0.54 33.78
CA GLY A 414 -17.04 0.01 35.07
C GLY A 414 -18.03 -1.17 34.97
N ARG A 415 -17.93 -1.95 33.89
CA ARG A 415 -18.63 -3.24 33.70
C ARG A 415 -17.65 -4.37 33.94
N ASP A 416 -17.12 -4.41 35.16
CA ASP A 416 -16.08 -5.35 35.53
C ASP A 416 -16.57 -6.80 35.54
N ASP A 417 -17.88 -7.02 35.66
CA ASP A 417 -18.51 -8.33 35.50
C ASP A 417 -18.15 -8.98 34.16
N LYS A 418 -18.20 -8.20 33.07
CA LYS A 418 -17.86 -8.69 31.73
C LYS A 418 -16.36 -8.81 31.52
N TYR A 419 -15.57 -7.88 32.07
CA TYR A 419 -14.11 -7.93 31.98
C TYR A 419 -13.54 -9.15 32.69
N VAL A 420 -13.99 -9.41 33.92
CA VAL A 420 -13.60 -10.58 34.71
C VAL A 420 -14.05 -11.88 34.02
N SER A 421 -15.29 -11.96 33.53
CA SER A 421 -15.77 -13.14 32.78
C SER A 421 -14.86 -13.47 31.60
N TYR A 422 -14.51 -12.45 30.80
CA TYR A 422 -13.58 -12.63 29.68
C TYR A 422 -12.22 -13.17 30.15
N LEU A 423 -11.63 -12.58 31.19
CA LEU A 423 -10.34 -13.03 31.69
C LEU A 423 -10.41 -14.48 32.21
N GLU A 424 -11.46 -14.84 32.97
CA GLU A 424 -11.66 -16.19 33.49
C GLU A 424 -11.82 -17.24 32.38
N GLU A 425 -12.59 -16.94 31.34
CA GLU A 425 -12.83 -17.82 30.19
C GLU A 425 -11.57 -18.05 29.35
N ASN A 426 -10.63 -17.12 29.39
CA ASN A 426 -9.39 -17.16 28.60
C ASN A 426 -8.16 -17.59 29.43
N LEU A 427 -8.34 -18.02 30.68
CA LEU A 427 -7.27 -18.63 31.47
C LEU A 427 -6.81 -19.94 30.81
N GLY A 428 -5.50 -20.06 30.59
CA GLY A 428 -4.94 -21.22 29.90
C GLY A 428 -3.45 -21.35 30.09
N LYS A 429 -2.71 -21.46 28.98
CA LYS A 429 -1.25 -21.57 28.97
C LYS A 429 -0.54 -20.22 28.98
N ARG A 430 -1.23 -19.12 28.62
CA ARG A 430 -0.69 -17.77 28.51
C ARG A 430 -0.68 -17.05 29.85
N SER A 431 0.31 -16.19 30.05
CA SER A 431 0.55 -15.47 31.31
C SER A 431 -0.29 -14.20 31.49
N LYS A 432 -0.58 -13.52 30.37
CA LYS A 432 -1.22 -12.20 30.30
C LYS A 432 -2.55 -12.12 31.07
N GLU A 433 -3.45 -13.09 30.88
CA GLU A 433 -4.77 -13.07 31.49
C GLU A 433 -4.70 -13.33 33.00
N TYR A 434 -3.77 -14.18 33.46
CA TYR A 434 -3.53 -14.38 34.90
C TYR A 434 -3.02 -13.09 35.56
N ALA A 435 -2.03 -12.43 34.95
CA ALA A 435 -1.46 -11.20 35.48
C ALA A 435 -2.52 -10.08 35.59
N ALA A 436 -3.33 -9.90 34.54
CA ALA A 436 -4.42 -8.94 34.52
C ALA A 436 -5.47 -9.23 35.61
N LEU A 437 -5.89 -10.49 35.75
CA LEU A 437 -6.92 -10.87 36.71
C LEU A 437 -6.43 -10.81 38.17
N ILE A 438 -5.17 -11.17 38.43
CA ILE A 438 -4.52 -11.01 39.74
C ILE A 438 -4.48 -9.53 40.12
N THR A 439 -4.02 -8.68 39.20
CA THR A 439 -3.93 -7.23 39.41
C THR A 439 -5.31 -6.65 39.74
N TYR A 440 -6.32 -6.98 38.92
CA TYR A 440 -7.69 -6.54 39.15
C TYR A 440 -8.21 -6.92 40.54
N TYR A 441 -8.02 -8.18 40.96
CA TYR A 441 -8.48 -8.62 42.29
C TYR A 441 -7.70 -7.97 43.43
N GLN A 442 -6.40 -7.70 43.27
CA GLN A 442 -5.60 -7.01 44.27
C GLN A 442 -6.03 -5.55 44.44
N GLU A 443 -6.22 -4.82 43.35
CA GLU A 443 -6.68 -3.42 43.36
C GLU A 443 -8.07 -3.26 43.98
N ASN A 444 -8.93 -4.28 43.84
CA ASN A 444 -10.27 -4.31 44.42
C ASN A 444 -10.32 -4.95 45.82
N GLY A 445 -9.18 -5.33 46.41
CA GLY A 445 -9.11 -5.91 47.76
C GLY A 445 -9.66 -7.34 47.87
N ILE A 446 -9.86 -8.04 46.76
CA ILE A 446 -10.40 -9.42 46.68
C ILE A 446 -9.26 -10.43 46.75
N ARG A 447 -8.57 -10.46 47.89
CA ARG A 447 -7.31 -11.20 48.08
C ARG A 447 -7.41 -12.70 47.85
N GLU A 448 -8.51 -13.32 48.27
CA GLU A 448 -8.69 -14.77 48.13
C GLU A 448 -8.77 -15.20 46.66
N GLU A 449 -9.47 -14.44 45.83
CA GLU A 449 -9.58 -14.68 44.39
C GLU A 449 -8.24 -14.44 43.68
N ALA A 450 -7.51 -13.37 44.03
CA ALA A 450 -6.16 -13.15 43.52
C ALA A 450 -5.24 -14.35 43.80
N CYS A 451 -5.29 -14.89 45.02
CA CYS A 451 -4.53 -16.08 45.39
C CYS A 451 -5.01 -17.34 44.66
N ARG A 452 -6.32 -17.51 44.46
CA ARG A 452 -6.89 -18.65 43.71
C ARG A 452 -6.38 -18.64 42.27
N VAL A 453 -6.46 -17.49 41.59
CA VAL A 453 -5.99 -17.31 40.22
C VAL A 453 -4.48 -17.53 40.13
N ALA A 454 -3.69 -17.00 41.07
CA ALA A 454 -2.26 -17.21 41.10
C ALA A 454 -1.86 -18.69 41.28
N ARG A 455 -2.56 -19.44 42.16
CA ARG A 455 -2.35 -20.90 42.29
C ARG A 455 -2.71 -21.63 41.00
N LEU A 456 -3.85 -21.29 40.39
CA LEU A 456 -4.26 -21.85 39.11
C LEU A 456 -3.22 -21.57 38.00
N GLY A 457 -2.63 -20.37 37.98
CA GLY A 457 -1.53 -20.00 37.10
C GLY A 457 -0.31 -20.89 37.30
N LEU A 458 0.09 -21.16 38.55
CA LEU A 458 1.20 -22.08 38.85
C LEU A 458 0.94 -23.53 38.39
N GLU A 459 -0.30 -23.93 38.16
CA GLU A 459 -0.67 -25.26 37.67
C GLU A 459 -0.79 -25.33 36.14
N LYS A 460 -1.42 -24.32 35.53
CA LYS A 460 -1.84 -24.36 34.12
C LYS A 460 -1.02 -23.49 33.17
N CYS A 461 -0.48 -22.37 33.64
CA CYS A 461 0.30 -21.45 32.83
C CYS A 461 1.66 -22.07 32.45
N ARG A 462 2.11 -21.85 31.20
CA ARG A 462 3.39 -22.33 30.66
C ARG A 462 4.34 -21.21 30.26
N GLU A 463 3.92 -19.97 30.44
CA GLU A 463 4.71 -18.76 30.21
C GLU A 463 5.14 -18.17 31.56
N ASP A 464 5.34 -16.85 31.62
CA ASP A 464 5.79 -16.12 32.80
C ASP A 464 4.84 -16.34 34.01
N LEU A 465 5.41 -16.84 35.11
CA LEU A 465 4.76 -17.11 36.39
C LEU A 465 5.07 -16.05 37.44
N THR A 466 5.81 -15.00 37.09
CA THR A 466 6.35 -13.99 38.00
C THR A 466 5.25 -13.36 38.85
N ASP A 467 4.18 -12.85 38.25
CA ASP A 467 3.10 -12.17 38.97
C ASP A 467 2.30 -13.14 39.87
N CYS A 468 2.18 -14.41 39.46
CA CYS A 468 1.58 -15.46 40.30
C CYS A 468 2.41 -15.69 41.57
N PHE A 469 3.74 -15.78 41.44
CA PHE A 469 4.62 -15.94 42.60
C PHE A 469 4.64 -14.70 43.48
N ILE A 470 4.70 -13.49 42.90
CA ILE A 470 4.63 -12.23 43.66
C ILE A 470 3.35 -12.18 44.49
N CYS A 471 2.19 -12.44 43.87
CA CYS A 471 0.90 -12.44 44.57
C CYS A 471 0.89 -13.39 45.78
N LEU A 472 1.35 -14.63 45.61
CA LEU A 472 1.31 -15.63 46.68
C LEU A 472 2.35 -15.37 47.77
N LEU A 473 3.53 -14.86 47.42
CA LEU A 473 4.58 -14.52 48.38
C LEU A 473 4.22 -13.29 49.23
N LEU A 474 3.64 -12.26 48.61
CA LEU A 474 3.14 -11.09 49.34
C LEU A 474 2.02 -11.50 50.30
N ASN A 475 1.06 -12.32 49.85
CA ASN A 475 0.01 -12.83 50.71
C ASN A 475 0.58 -13.63 51.91
N ALA A 476 1.54 -14.55 51.68
CA ALA A 476 2.16 -15.32 52.75
C ALA A 476 2.91 -14.42 53.76
N LYS A 477 3.54 -13.34 53.31
CA LYS A 477 4.22 -12.35 54.16
C LYS A 477 3.22 -11.56 55.01
N GLU A 478 2.09 -11.16 54.42
CA GLU A 478 1.02 -10.44 55.12
C GLU A 478 0.29 -11.30 56.16
N THR A 479 0.15 -12.61 55.92
CA THR A 479 -0.48 -13.55 56.86
C THR A 479 0.50 -14.16 57.86
N ASP A 480 1.76 -13.71 57.87
CA ASP A 480 2.87 -14.25 58.66
C ASP A 480 3.06 -15.79 58.52
N ASP A 481 2.77 -16.32 57.33
CA ASP A 481 2.94 -17.74 57.01
C ASP A 481 4.35 -18.00 56.47
N GLN A 482 5.30 -18.08 57.40
CA GLN A 482 6.72 -18.26 57.09
C GLN A 482 7.01 -19.59 56.36
N GLU A 483 6.26 -20.65 56.66
CA GLU A 483 6.46 -21.95 56.04
C GLU A 483 6.04 -21.91 54.56
N GLN A 484 4.86 -21.35 54.27
CA GLN A 484 4.37 -21.20 52.91
C GLN A 484 5.23 -20.24 52.10
N PHE A 485 5.71 -19.16 52.70
CA PHE A 485 6.64 -18.22 52.07
C PHE A 485 7.92 -18.93 51.60
N GLN A 486 8.57 -19.70 52.48
CA GLN A 486 9.79 -20.44 52.14
C GLN A 486 9.55 -21.46 51.02
N LYS A 487 8.43 -22.20 51.07
CA LYS A 487 8.05 -23.17 50.03
C LYS A 487 7.86 -22.52 48.66
N LEU A 488 7.09 -21.42 48.60
CA LEU A 488 6.82 -20.68 47.37
C LEU A 488 8.10 -20.07 46.79
N TYR A 489 8.94 -19.47 47.64
CA TYR A 489 10.18 -18.82 47.21
C TYR A 489 11.21 -19.84 46.68
N ALA A 490 11.33 -20.99 47.34
CA ALA A 490 12.16 -22.09 46.84
C ALA A 490 11.62 -22.68 45.52
N SER A 491 10.29 -22.73 45.35
CA SER A 491 9.65 -23.13 44.09
C SER A 491 9.98 -22.15 42.96
N ALA A 492 9.84 -20.84 43.20
CA ALA A 492 10.13 -19.79 42.22
C ALA A 492 11.58 -19.89 41.69
N LYS A 493 12.56 -20.07 42.59
CA LYS A 493 13.99 -20.25 42.20
C LYS A 493 14.26 -21.44 41.27
N ARG A 494 13.42 -22.47 41.32
CA ARG A 494 13.61 -23.70 40.51
C ARG A 494 12.85 -23.67 39.19
N ARG A 495 11.87 -22.78 39.02
CA ARG A 495 11.05 -22.74 37.80
C ARG A 495 11.68 -21.84 36.76
N LYS A 496 11.85 -22.36 35.53
CA LYS A 496 12.42 -21.64 34.39
C LYS A 496 11.66 -20.36 34.03
N HIS A 497 10.34 -20.34 34.24
CA HIS A 497 9.46 -19.24 33.86
C HIS A 497 9.15 -18.27 35.02
N ALA A 498 10.01 -18.17 36.02
CA ALA A 498 9.87 -17.21 37.11
C ALA A 498 11.07 -16.28 37.13
N ASP A 499 10.85 -14.98 36.96
CA ASP A 499 11.90 -13.97 37.08
C ASP A 499 12.18 -13.69 38.57
N ILE A 500 13.21 -14.34 39.08
CA ILE A 500 13.60 -14.20 40.49
C ILE A 500 14.05 -12.78 40.85
N LEU A 501 14.56 -12.00 39.90
CA LEU A 501 15.00 -10.63 40.15
C LEU A 501 13.77 -9.72 40.36
N ARG A 502 12.76 -9.83 39.49
CA ARG A 502 11.49 -9.11 39.65
C ARG A 502 10.77 -9.53 40.93
N ILE A 503 10.74 -10.83 41.24
CA ILE A 503 10.16 -11.34 42.51
C ILE A 503 10.86 -10.72 43.72
N ASN A 504 12.20 -10.72 43.73
CA ASN A 504 12.98 -10.15 44.84
C ASN A 504 12.74 -8.65 45.02
N ALA A 505 12.65 -7.89 43.92
CA ALA A 505 12.36 -6.47 43.94
C ALA A 505 10.97 -6.19 44.55
N ALA A 506 9.96 -7.00 44.20
CA ALA A 506 8.60 -6.85 44.71
C ALA A 506 8.46 -7.19 46.20
N ILE A 507 9.09 -8.27 46.67
CA ILE A 507 8.95 -8.73 48.07
C ILE A 507 9.88 -8.00 49.05
N ASN A 508 10.96 -7.38 48.55
CA ASN A 508 11.94 -6.62 49.32
C ASN A 508 12.27 -5.28 48.64
N PRO A 509 11.41 -4.25 48.75
CA PRO A 509 11.54 -2.98 48.02
C PRO A 509 12.83 -2.20 48.31
N GLN A 510 13.52 -2.50 49.42
CA GLN A 510 14.77 -1.85 49.82
C GLN A 510 16.00 -2.32 49.00
N ASN A 511 15.87 -3.31 48.12
CA ASN A 511 16.94 -3.81 47.26
C ASN A 511 16.78 -3.40 45.77
N SER A 512 15.94 -2.42 45.45
CA SER A 512 15.81 -1.90 44.07
C SER A 512 17.11 -1.22 43.60
N PRO A 513 17.59 -1.47 42.35
CA PRO A 513 18.86 -0.95 41.85
C PRO A 513 18.96 0.58 41.79
N ASN A 514 17.82 1.30 41.81
CA ASN A 514 17.79 2.76 41.85
C ASN A 514 18.15 3.39 43.21
N HIS A 515 18.24 2.61 44.30
CA HIS A 515 18.68 3.14 45.60
C HIS A 515 20.20 3.08 45.82
N LEU A 516 20.93 2.34 44.98
CA LEU A 516 22.39 2.16 45.10
C LEU A 516 23.22 3.27 44.42
N GLN A 517 22.60 4.19 43.68
CA GLN A 517 23.29 5.36 43.11
C GLN A 517 23.21 6.62 44.00
N ASN A 518 22.29 6.68 44.97
CA ASN A 518 22.11 7.85 45.84
C ASN A 518 22.82 7.79 47.20
N THR A 519 23.58 6.74 47.48
CA THR A 519 24.35 6.58 48.73
C THR A 519 25.87 6.68 48.55
N LYS A 520 26.38 6.97 47.35
CA LYS A 520 27.82 7.23 47.10
C LYS A 520 28.21 8.72 47.02
N SER A 521 27.28 9.66 47.19
CA SER A 521 27.58 11.11 47.17
C SER A 521 27.72 11.75 48.56
N HIS A 522 27.52 11.01 49.66
CA HIS A 522 27.78 11.50 51.01
C HIS A 522 28.46 10.44 51.87
N LEU A 523 29.77 10.31 51.72
CA LEU A 523 30.73 10.13 52.82
C LEU A 523 32.15 10.25 52.26
N LYS A 524 32.89 11.19 52.87
CA LYS A 524 34.36 11.29 52.82
C LYS A 524 35.01 10.04 53.37
#